data_AF-A0A2V6KKB7-F1
#
_entry.id   AF-A0A2V6KKB7-F1
#
_cell.length_a   1.000
_cell.length_b   1.000
_cell.length_c   1.000
_cell.angle_alpha   90.00
_cell.angle_beta   90.00
_cell.angle_gamma   90.00
#
_symmetry.space_group_name_H-M   'P 1'
#
loop_
_entity.id
_entity.type
_entity.pdbx_description
1 polymer ?
#
loop_
_entity_poly.entity_id
_entity_poly.type
_entity_poly.pdbx_seq_one_letter_code
_entity_poly.pdbx_strand_id
1 'polypeptide(L)'
;MARPLRVEFEEAIYHLCGRGNARQAIFRDDPDRARFVEMLERSAQRFDVAIFCFVLMGNHFHLVAQTHRPNLGRWMHWLLVSYTVFFNRRHHSSGHLFQGRYKSFLVQEGEYLLSLSRYVHLNPVRGVSLGRGDPSQRRARLRRFKWSSYPGYAGLSRPFPFVKDEMVLGELGGAKRSERLRYRRFVEEGLLREIENPFAAVRWQAALGDESFIQKLRDRVKGLHKERREITSLRRVAHKAEPHAILQRVAKKYKLDARQLAERGGRGLRARNVAMWMIWESGGQSLREIGEIFGGIDYAAVGQRIRRTRLQYNSKAAHKLIEEMSNV
;
A
#
# COMPACT_ATOMS: atom_id res chain seq x y z
N MET A 1 21.77 -3.45 -8.27
CA MET A 1 20.43 -3.36 -8.91
C MET A 1 20.09 -1.91 -9.17
N ALA A 2 19.63 -1.59 -10.39
CA ALA A 2 19.11 -0.27 -10.73
C ALA A 2 17.97 0.11 -9.77
N ARG A 3 18.05 1.34 -9.25
CA ARG A 3 17.20 1.82 -8.15
C ARG A 3 15.93 2.42 -8.75
N PRO A 4 14.72 2.00 -8.34
CA PRO A 4 13.50 2.69 -8.77
C PRO A 4 13.58 4.17 -8.37
N LEU A 5 13.31 5.04 -9.34
CA LEU A 5 13.16 6.48 -9.12
C LEU A 5 12.00 6.75 -8.16
N ARG A 6 12.16 7.76 -7.31
CA ARG A 6 11.06 8.24 -6.46
C ARG A 6 10.28 9.24 -7.28
N VAL A 7 9.00 8.97 -7.46
CA VAL A 7 8.09 9.88 -8.15
C VAL A 7 7.66 10.93 -7.13
N GLU A 8 8.18 12.14 -7.30
CA GLU A 8 7.93 13.29 -6.42
C GLU A 8 7.28 14.39 -7.25
N PHE A 9 6.10 14.85 -6.83
CA PHE A 9 5.41 16.00 -7.42
C PHE A 9 4.62 16.74 -6.34
N GLU A 10 4.18 17.95 -6.65
CA GLU A 10 3.41 18.82 -5.77
C GLU A 10 2.08 18.17 -5.35
N GLU A 11 1.66 18.41 -4.11
CA GLU A 11 0.43 17.86 -3.50
C GLU A 11 0.29 16.33 -3.50
N ALA A 12 1.38 15.60 -3.74
CA ALA A 12 1.35 14.14 -3.81
C ALA A 12 1.15 13.50 -2.42
N ILE A 13 0.23 12.54 -2.34
CA ILE A 13 -0.02 11.74 -1.14
C ILE A 13 0.72 10.41 -1.25
N TYR A 14 1.36 10.01 -0.15
CA TYR A 14 2.18 8.81 -0.08
C TYR A 14 1.80 7.93 1.10
N HIS A 15 1.78 6.62 0.86
CA HIS A 15 2.02 5.62 1.90
C HIS A 15 3.52 5.36 2.01
N LEU A 16 4.05 5.52 3.21
CA LEU A 16 5.47 5.36 3.49
C LEU A 16 5.69 4.24 4.50
N CYS A 17 6.67 3.38 4.24
CA CYS A 17 7.00 2.28 5.14
C CYS A 17 8.51 2.08 5.23
N GLY A 18 9.04 2.08 6.46
CA GLY A 18 10.41 1.69 6.78
C GLY A 18 10.42 0.47 7.70
N ARG A 19 11.41 -0.40 7.53
CA ARG A 19 11.58 -1.64 8.30
C ARG A 19 13.02 -1.82 8.79
N GLY A 20 13.18 -2.32 10.01
CA GLY A 20 14.47 -2.55 10.64
C GLY A 20 15.30 -3.60 9.94
N ASN A 21 16.61 -3.36 9.82
CA ASN A 21 17.59 -4.27 9.22
C ASN A 21 17.48 -5.67 9.84
N ALA A 22 17.53 -6.73 9.03
CA ALA A 22 17.27 -8.10 9.51
C ALA A 22 15.95 -8.28 10.32
N ARG A 23 14.95 -7.41 10.10
CA ARG A 23 13.67 -7.36 10.85
C ARG A 23 13.83 -7.02 12.34
N GLN A 24 14.97 -6.48 12.74
CA GLN A 24 15.26 -6.04 14.10
C GLN A 24 14.29 -4.94 14.56
N ALA A 25 14.14 -4.79 15.88
CA ALA A 25 13.39 -3.69 16.45
C ALA A 25 14.01 -2.35 16.05
N ILE A 26 13.20 -1.47 15.48
CA ILE A 26 13.57 -0.06 15.24
C ILE A 26 13.09 0.83 16.39
N PHE A 27 12.19 0.33 17.24
CA PHE A 27 11.83 0.93 18.52
C PHE A 27 11.94 -0.15 19.59
N ARG A 28 12.93 -0.04 20.47
CA ARG A 28 13.13 -1.00 21.57
C ARG A 28 12.21 -0.69 22.75
N ASP A 29 11.91 0.60 22.96
CA ASP A 29 11.11 1.07 24.09
C ASP A 29 10.19 2.25 23.70
N ASP A 30 9.47 2.78 24.69
CA ASP A 30 8.60 3.94 24.53
C ASP A 30 9.36 5.24 24.24
N PRO A 31 10.50 5.55 24.90
CA PRO A 31 11.36 6.68 24.53
C PRO A 31 11.78 6.71 23.06
N ASP A 32 12.11 5.56 22.47
CA ASP A 32 12.44 5.44 21.05
C ASP A 32 11.29 5.91 20.16
N ARG A 33 10.05 5.52 20.48
CA ARG A 33 8.85 5.92 19.73
C ARG A 33 8.50 7.38 19.96
N ALA A 34 8.62 7.86 21.19
CA ALA A 34 8.41 9.27 21.53
C ALA A 34 9.33 10.17 20.70
N ARG A 35 10.63 9.81 20.65
CA ARG A 35 11.61 10.56 19.86
C ARG A 35 11.31 10.54 18.37
N PHE A 36 10.83 9.41 17.84
CA PHE A 36 10.43 9.33 16.44
C PHE A 36 9.22 10.21 16.14
N VAL A 37 8.21 10.25 17.02
CA VAL A 37 7.04 11.13 16.87
C VAL A 37 7.45 12.60 16.89
N GLU A 38 8.31 13.01 17.82
CA GLU A 38 8.85 14.37 17.88
C GLU A 38 9.61 14.75 16.59
N MET A 39 10.48 13.86 16.11
CA MET A 39 11.20 14.07 14.85
C MET A 39 10.25 14.11 13.64
N LEU A 40 9.21 13.28 13.64
CA LEU A 40 8.19 13.27 12.60
C LEU A 40 7.49 14.62 12.52
N GLU A 41 6.99 15.15 13.63
CA GLU A 41 6.36 16.46 13.72
C GLU A 41 7.31 17.58 13.25
N ARG A 42 8.52 17.64 13.81
CA ARG A 42 9.52 18.67 13.46
C ARG A 42 9.89 18.61 11.98
N SER A 43 10.05 17.41 11.44
CA SER A 43 10.38 17.22 10.03
C SER A 43 9.21 17.60 9.12
N ALA A 44 7.98 17.26 9.51
CA ALA A 44 6.80 17.58 8.73
C ALA A 44 6.64 19.10 8.58
N GLN A 45 6.83 19.85 9.67
CA GLN A 45 6.85 21.32 9.64
C GLN A 45 8.00 21.87 8.77
N ARG A 46 9.23 21.36 8.98
CA ARG A 46 10.41 21.83 8.23
C ARG A 46 10.30 21.65 6.71
N PHE A 47 9.65 20.56 6.30
CA PHE A 47 9.56 20.18 4.89
C PHE A 47 8.18 20.43 4.29
N ASP A 48 7.27 21.15 4.97
CA ASP A 48 5.97 21.49 4.40
C ASP A 48 5.18 20.23 3.97
N VAL A 49 5.00 19.33 4.94
CA VAL A 49 4.36 18.02 4.78
C VAL A 49 3.18 17.89 5.73
N ALA A 50 2.02 17.53 5.21
CA ALA A 50 0.86 17.17 6.01
C ALA A 50 0.90 15.67 6.37
N ILE A 51 0.80 15.34 7.66
CA ILE A 51 0.70 13.95 8.12
C ILE A 51 -0.77 13.61 8.30
N PHE A 52 -1.31 12.67 7.52
CA PHE A 52 -2.68 12.22 7.66
C PHE A 52 -2.82 11.14 8.73
N CYS A 53 -2.00 10.09 8.68
CA CYS A 53 -2.03 9.08 9.74
C CYS A 53 -0.72 8.31 9.85
N PHE A 54 -0.51 7.67 11.00
CA PHE A 54 0.65 6.83 11.25
C PHE A 54 0.39 5.71 12.27
N VAL A 55 1.29 4.72 12.25
CA VAL A 55 1.48 3.67 13.26
C VAL A 55 2.96 3.29 13.37
N LEU A 56 3.46 3.15 14.60
CA LEU A 56 4.83 2.75 14.91
C LEU A 56 4.84 1.35 15.53
N MET A 57 5.20 0.35 14.73
CA MET A 57 5.33 -1.05 15.15
C MET A 57 6.77 -1.34 15.58
N GLY A 58 7.01 -2.37 16.39
CA GLY A 58 8.35 -2.63 16.95
C GLY A 58 9.51 -2.66 15.94
N ASN A 59 9.31 -3.25 14.76
CA ASN A 59 10.34 -3.36 13.70
C ASN A 59 10.02 -2.63 12.40
N HIS A 60 8.93 -1.86 12.33
CA HIS A 60 8.55 -1.10 11.14
C HIS A 60 7.59 0.03 11.49
N PHE A 61 7.42 0.99 10.58
CA PHE A 61 6.38 2.00 10.70
C PHE A 61 5.58 2.10 9.40
N HIS A 62 4.38 2.68 9.51
CA HIS A 62 3.63 3.16 8.35
C HIS A 62 3.22 4.61 8.58
N LEU A 63 3.43 5.46 7.58
CA LEU A 63 2.96 6.85 7.53
C LEU A 63 2.08 7.03 6.28
N VAL A 64 1.09 7.89 6.38
CA VAL A 64 0.37 8.45 5.25
C VAL A 64 0.55 9.96 5.33
N ALA A 65 1.14 10.54 4.29
CA ALA A 65 1.53 11.94 4.29
C ALA A 65 1.41 12.55 2.89
N GLN A 66 1.06 13.82 2.83
CA GLN A 66 1.08 14.65 1.63
C GLN A 66 2.28 15.57 1.66
N THR A 67 3.02 15.66 0.55
CA THR A 67 4.07 16.67 0.39
C THR A 67 3.54 17.82 -0.45
N HIS A 68 3.56 19.05 0.06
CA HIS A 68 3.13 20.22 -0.70
C HIS A 68 4.17 20.66 -1.74
N ARG A 69 5.35 20.02 -1.76
CA ARG A 69 6.44 20.26 -2.71
C ARG A 69 7.07 18.92 -3.08
N PRO A 70 7.77 18.79 -4.22
CA PRO A 70 8.50 17.57 -4.59
C PRO A 70 9.76 17.39 -3.73
N ASN A 71 9.58 17.07 -2.46
CA ASN A 71 10.66 17.00 -1.47
C ASN A 71 10.61 15.76 -0.57
N LEU A 72 9.80 14.75 -0.92
CA LEU A 72 9.65 13.50 -0.19
C LEU A 72 11.01 12.87 0.12
N GLY A 73 11.93 12.86 -0.85
CA GLY A 73 13.27 12.30 -0.71
C GLY A 73 14.07 12.99 0.39
N ARG A 74 14.04 14.32 0.41
CA ARG A 74 14.76 15.16 1.39
C ARG A 74 14.15 15.03 2.78
N TRP A 75 12.83 15.09 2.89
CA TRP A 75 12.10 14.97 4.14
C TRP A 75 12.40 13.64 4.84
N MET A 76 12.19 12.53 4.13
CA MET A 76 12.38 11.21 4.71
C MET A 76 13.85 10.85 4.94
N HIS A 77 14.77 11.39 4.14
CA HIS A 77 16.21 11.26 4.42
C HIS A 77 16.53 11.92 5.77
N TRP A 78 16.07 13.15 5.98
CA TRP A 78 16.29 13.86 7.25
C TRP A 78 15.70 13.08 8.43
N LEU A 79 14.44 12.62 8.33
CA LEU A 79 13.76 11.90 9.41
C LEU A 79 14.50 10.60 9.78
N LEU A 80 14.79 9.75 8.79
CA LEU A 80 15.35 8.43 9.06
C LEU A 80 16.81 8.48 9.49
N VAL A 81 17.61 9.40 8.94
CA VAL A 81 19.00 9.58 9.36
C VAL A 81 19.06 10.15 10.77
N SER A 82 18.28 11.21 11.06
CA SER A 82 18.24 11.81 12.40
C SER A 82 17.84 10.78 13.45
N TYR A 83 16.84 9.94 13.14
CA TYR A 83 16.40 8.88 14.04
C TYR A 83 17.46 7.78 14.20
N THR A 84 18.11 7.36 13.12
CA THR A 84 19.18 6.33 13.17
C THR A 84 20.35 6.80 14.04
N VAL A 85 20.77 8.07 13.90
CA VAL A 85 21.83 8.65 14.74
C VAL A 85 21.44 8.67 16.21
N PHE A 86 20.22 9.11 16.53
CA PHE A 86 19.70 9.05 17.90
C PHE A 86 19.69 7.63 18.46
N PHE A 87 19.13 6.68 17.70
CA PHE A 87 19.01 5.28 18.11
C PHE A 87 20.38 4.65 18.38
N ASN A 88 21.32 4.82 17.45
CA ASN A 88 22.67 4.28 17.57
C ASN A 88 23.40 4.85 18.79
N ARG A 89 23.27 6.15 19.06
CA ARG A 89 23.85 6.79 20.26
C ARG A 89 23.22 6.27 21.54
N ARG A 90 21.89 6.18 21.61
CA ARG A 90 21.14 5.73 22.80
C ARG A 90 21.41 4.27 23.14
N HIS A 91 21.56 3.42 22.12
CA HIS A 91 21.68 1.97 22.28
C HIS A 91 23.11 1.44 22.10
N HIS A 92 24.11 2.33 22.09
CA HIS A 92 25.53 2.00 21.85
C HIS A 92 25.71 1.06 20.64
N SER A 93 25.00 1.35 19.56
CA SER A 93 24.99 0.55 18.33
C SER A 93 25.61 1.33 17.17
N SER A 94 25.91 0.64 16.09
CA SER A 94 26.52 1.20 14.89
C SER A 94 25.95 0.58 13.63
N GLY A 95 26.08 1.28 12.50
CA GLY A 95 25.62 0.80 11.19
C GLY A 95 24.15 1.08 10.90
N HIS A 96 23.58 0.31 9.97
CA HIS A 96 22.26 0.56 9.42
C HIS A 96 21.14 0.05 10.32
N LEU A 97 20.28 0.97 10.81
CA LEU A 97 19.08 0.61 11.54
C LEU A 97 18.00 0.00 10.63
N PHE A 98 17.82 0.54 9.42
CA PHE A 98 16.79 0.13 8.45
C PHE A 98 17.36 -0.82 7.37
N GLN A 99 16.51 -1.68 6.77
CA GLN A 99 16.85 -2.61 5.67
C GLN A 99 17.28 -1.94 4.36
N GLY A 100 17.36 -0.62 4.34
CA GLY A 100 17.61 0.20 3.16
C GLY A 100 16.63 1.37 3.11
N ARG A 101 16.33 1.82 1.88
CA ARG A 101 15.39 2.92 1.64
C ARG A 101 13.98 2.56 2.10
N TYR A 102 13.25 3.54 2.64
CA TYR A 102 11.80 3.41 2.82
C TYR A 102 11.11 3.13 1.48
N LYS A 103 9.99 2.41 1.56
CA LYS A 103 9.05 2.24 0.47
C LYS A 103 8.11 3.43 0.42
N SER A 104 7.74 3.85 -0.78
CA SER A 104 6.80 4.92 -1.04
C SER A 104 5.82 4.50 -2.12
N PHE A 105 4.53 4.60 -1.85
CA PHE A 105 3.46 4.35 -2.78
C PHE A 105 2.62 5.61 -2.90
N LEU A 106 2.38 6.11 -4.11
CA LEU A 106 1.44 7.20 -4.33
C LEU A 106 0.02 6.76 -4.00
N VAL A 107 -0.81 7.67 -3.52
CA VAL A 107 -2.17 7.37 -3.07
C VAL A 107 -3.10 8.43 -3.65
N GLN A 108 -4.20 7.99 -4.24
CA GLN A 108 -5.29 8.86 -4.62
C GLN A 108 -6.10 9.26 -3.39
N GLU A 109 -6.60 10.50 -3.36
CA GLU A 109 -7.57 10.98 -2.38
C GLU A 109 -8.89 10.17 -2.45
N GLY A 110 -9.84 10.47 -1.56
CA GLY A 110 -11.12 9.78 -1.56
C GLY A 110 -11.07 8.41 -0.87
N GLU A 111 -11.81 7.47 -1.45
CA GLU A 111 -11.98 6.11 -0.91
C GLU A 111 -10.66 5.34 -0.76
N TYR A 112 -9.65 5.61 -1.61
CA TYR A 112 -8.33 4.97 -1.54
C TYR A 112 -7.58 5.40 -0.30
N LEU A 113 -7.58 6.71 0.00
CA LEU A 113 -6.98 7.27 1.20
C LEU A 113 -7.71 6.77 2.47
N LEU A 114 -9.05 6.77 2.47
CA LEU A 114 -9.86 6.28 3.58
C LEU A 114 -9.63 4.77 3.84
N SER A 115 -9.55 3.96 2.78
CA SER A 115 -9.25 2.53 2.90
C SER A 115 -7.83 2.28 3.42
N LEU A 116 -6.87 3.08 2.96
CA LEU A 116 -5.49 3.02 3.43
C LEU A 116 -5.36 3.42 4.90
N SER A 117 -6.09 4.44 5.36
CA SER A 117 -6.06 4.85 6.77
C SER A 117 -6.53 3.72 7.69
N ARG A 118 -7.58 2.99 7.28
CA ARG A 118 -8.04 1.76 7.95
C ARG A 118 -6.93 0.71 8.02
N TYR A 119 -6.28 0.47 6.88
CA TYR A 119 -5.17 -0.49 6.79
C TYR A 119 -4.05 -0.14 7.77
N VAL A 120 -3.65 1.13 7.79
CA VAL A 120 -2.58 1.65 8.66
C VAL A 120 -2.96 1.47 10.13
N HIS A 121 -4.13 1.96 10.54
CA HIS A 121 -4.57 1.90 11.94
C HIS A 121 -4.77 0.49 12.48
N LEU A 122 -5.03 -0.50 11.62
CA LEU A 122 -5.22 -1.89 12.05
C LEU A 122 -3.94 -2.72 12.13
N ASN A 123 -2.78 -2.16 11.78
CA ASN A 123 -1.51 -2.87 11.94
C ASN A 123 -1.26 -3.44 13.36
N PRO A 124 -1.63 -2.77 14.47
CA PRO A 124 -1.47 -3.29 15.82
C PRO A 124 -2.25 -4.58 16.11
N VAL A 125 -3.15 -5.00 15.21
CA VAL A 125 -4.07 -6.13 15.40
C VAL A 125 -4.16 -7.06 14.19
N ARG A 126 -3.20 -6.97 13.26
CA ARG A 126 -3.12 -7.80 12.04
C ARG A 126 -1.92 -8.74 11.98
N GLY A 127 -0.90 -8.55 12.81
CA GLY A 127 0.34 -9.34 12.78
C GLY A 127 0.22 -10.75 13.38
N VAL A 128 1.19 -11.63 13.12
CA VAL A 128 1.19 -13.02 13.60
C VAL A 128 1.25 -13.13 15.14
N SER A 129 1.77 -12.11 15.83
CA SER A 129 1.86 -12.02 17.29
C SER A 129 0.78 -11.08 17.86
N LEU A 130 0.76 -9.81 17.45
CA LEU A 130 -0.24 -8.82 17.91
C LEU A 130 -1.63 -8.94 17.25
N GLY A 131 -1.84 -9.86 16.32
CA GLY A 131 -3.14 -10.15 15.71
C GLY A 131 -3.87 -11.33 16.36
N ARG A 132 -3.24 -12.03 17.32
CA ARG A 132 -3.86 -13.12 18.08
C ARG A 132 -4.88 -12.58 19.10
N GLY A 133 -5.88 -13.40 19.40
CA GLY A 133 -6.96 -13.10 20.34
C GLY A 133 -8.30 -12.91 19.66
N ASP A 134 -9.37 -13.06 20.44
CA ASP A 134 -10.74 -12.84 19.98
C ASP A 134 -10.97 -11.37 19.57
N PRO A 135 -12.07 -11.06 18.85
CA PRO A 135 -12.37 -9.69 18.42
C PRO A 135 -12.38 -8.64 19.54
N SER A 136 -12.77 -9.01 20.77
CA SER A 136 -12.81 -8.10 21.91
C SER A 136 -11.40 -7.77 22.41
N GLN A 137 -10.53 -8.78 22.53
CA GLN A 137 -9.12 -8.58 22.88
C GLN A 137 -8.39 -7.71 21.85
N ARG A 138 -8.61 -7.98 20.56
CA ARG A 138 -8.05 -7.17 19.46
C ARG A 138 -8.55 -5.73 19.53
N ARG A 139 -9.85 -5.52 19.75
CA ARG A 139 -10.44 -4.18 19.91
C ARG A 139 -9.82 -3.43 21.09
N ALA A 140 -9.69 -4.08 22.25
CA ALA A 140 -9.08 -3.48 23.43
C ALA A 140 -7.63 -3.03 23.16
N ARG A 141 -6.84 -3.88 22.48
CA ARG A 141 -5.46 -3.56 22.08
C ARG A 141 -5.40 -2.40 21.10
N LEU A 142 -6.23 -2.41 20.06
CA LEU A 142 -6.31 -1.33 19.06
C LEU A 142 -6.60 0.03 19.74
N ARG A 143 -7.59 0.07 20.65
CA ARG A 143 -7.99 1.28 21.36
C ARG A 143 -6.93 1.83 22.32
N ARG A 144 -6.07 0.96 22.88
CA ARG A 144 -5.00 1.33 23.82
C ARG A 144 -3.64 1.60 23.15
N PHE A 145 -3.50 1.33 21.85
CA PHE A 145 -2.22 1.45 21.16
C PHE A 145 -1.86 2.92 20.86
N LYS A 146 -1.23 3.58 21.84
CA LYS A 146 -0.84 5.01 21.82
C LYS A 146 0.18 5.38 20.74
N TRP A 147 0.90 4.39 20.19
CA TRP A 147 1.89 4.58 19.14
C TRP A 147 1.30 4.56 17.73
N SER A 148 0.06 5.03 17.62
CA SER A 148 -0.65 5.25 16.37
C SER A 148 -1.55 6.47 16.52
N SER A 149 -1.91 7.06 15.39
CA SER A 149 -2.90 8.14 15.33
C SER A 149 -4.35 7.66 15.58
N TYR A 150 -4.60 6.35 15.63
CA TYR A 150 -5.96 5.79 15.72
C TYR A 150 -6.79 6.26 16.93
N PRO A 151 -6.27 6.27 18.18
CA PRO A 151 -7.07 6.69 19.32
C PRO A 151 -7.62 8.12 19.19
N GLY A 152 -6.85 9.04 18.60
CA GLY A 152 -7.31 10.38 18.26
C GLY A 152 -8.45 10.35 17.23
N TYR A 153 -8.22 9.68 16.10
CA TYR A 153 -9.22 9.45 15.04
C TYR A 153 -10.54 8.84 15.56
N ALA A 154 -10.45 7.92 16.51
CA ALA A 154 -11.58 7.20 17.09
C ALA A 154 -12.30 7.96 18.21
N GLY A 155 -11.83 9.16 18.58
CA GLY A 155 -12.37 9.94 19.69
C GLY A 155 -12.15 9.31 21.06
N LEU A 156 -11.06 8.55 21.22
CA LEU A 156 -10.68 7.85 22.46
C LEU A 156 -9.55 8.55 23.21
N SER A 157 -8.84 9.46 22.55
CA SER A 157 -7.83 10.33 23.14
C SER A 157 -7.82 11.68 22.42
N ARG A 158 -7.06 12.64 22.95
CA ARG A 158 -6.72 13.84 22.20
C ARG A 158 -5.92 13.44 20.93
N PRO A 159 -6.26 13.98 19.75
CA PRO A 159 -5.44 13.78 18.55
C PRO A 159 -4.06 14.40 18.68
N PHE A 160 -3.09 13.87 17.93
CA PHE A 160 -1.79 14.52 17.78
C PHE A 160 -1.98 15.85 17.03
N PRO A 161 -1.49 17.00 17.53
CA PRO A 161 -1.75 18.31 16.92
C PRO A 161 -1.25 18.45 15.47
N PHE A 162 -0.18 17.75 15.12
CA PHE A 162 0.41 17.77 13.78
C PHE A 162 -0.27 16.81 12.77
N VAL A 163 -1.23 16.00 13.23
CA VAL A 163 -1.97 15.08 12.37
C VAL A 163 -3.19 15.79 11.78
N LYS A 164 -3.27 15.82 10.45
CA LYS A 164 -4.36 16.41 9.67
C LYS A 164 -5.42 15.36 9.36
N ASP A 165 -6.31 15.11 10.32
CA ASP A 165 -7.30 14.04 10.21
C ASP A 165 -8.54 14.42 9.40
N GLU A 166 -8.70 15.70 9.06
CA GLU A 166 -9.90 16.27 8.44
C GLU A 166 -10.19 15.68 7.06
N MET A 167 -9.16 15.53 6.22
CA MET A 167 -9.31 14.96 4.89
C MET A 167 -9.86 13.54 4.96
N VAL A 168 -9.27 12.69 5.82
CA VAL A 168 -9.68 11.29 5.97
C VAL A 168 -11.06 11.16 6.63
N LEU A 169 -11.35 11.98 7.65
CA LEU A 169 -12.64 11.96 8.34
C LEU A 169 -13.77 12.47 7.45
N GLY A 170 -13.48 13.45 6.58
CA GLY A 170 -14.41 14.03 5.62
C GLY A 170 -14.96 13.02 4.62
N GLU A 171 -14.15 12.03 4.19
CA GLU A 171 -14.56 10.98 3.25
C GLU A 171 -15.71 10.10 3.75
N LEU A 172 -15.94 10.04 5.07
CA LEU A 172 -17.08 9.29 5.63
C LEU A 172 -18.41 10.05 5.53
N GLY A 173 -18.38 11.33 5.13
CA GLY A 173 -19.54 12.21 5.10
C GLY A 173 -20.22 12.38 6.48
N GLY A 174 -21.42 12.96 6.47
CA GLY A 174 -22.27 13.10 7.66
C GLY A 174 -21.86 14.21 8.64
N ALA A 175 -22.58 14.30 9.78
CA ALA A 175 -22.38 15.40 10.73
C ALA A 175 -21.01 15.36 11.43
N LYS A 176 -20.30 16.51 11.49
CA LYS A 176 -18.96 16.67 12.07
C LYS A 176 -18.86 16.13 13.51
N ARG A 177 -19.86 16.39 14.36
CA ARG A 177 -19.93 15.89 15.75
C ARG A 177 -19.82 14.38 15.92
N SER A 178 -20.01 13.60 14.85
CA SER A 178 -20.06 12.14 14.87
C SER A 178 -19.03 11.48 13.94
N GLU A 179 -18.15 12.26 13.30
CA GLU A 179 -17.14 11.76 12.35
C GLU A 179 -16.20 10.73 13.00
N ARG A 180 -15.70 11.01 14.21
CA ARG A 180 -14.79 10.12 14.95
C ARG A 180 -15.48 8.82 15.35
N LEU A 181 -16.77 8.87 15.69
CA LEU A 181 -17.57 7.68 15.98
C LEU A 181 -17.78 6.83 14.73
N ARG A 182 -18.08 7.46 13.58
CA ARG A 182 -18.18 6.76 12.29
C ARG A 182 -16.87 6.12 11.90
N TYR A 183 -15.76 6.85 12.00
CA TYR A 183 -14.43 6.34 11.71
C TYR A 183 -14.05 5.17 12.62
N ARG A 184 -14.34 5.26 13.92
CA ARG A 184 -14.16 4.15 14.87
C ARG A 184 -14.93 2.90 14.43
N ARG A 185 -16.19 3.03 14.03
CA ARG A 185 -17.00 1.90 13.53
C ARG A 185 -16.39 1.32 12.25
N PHE A 186 -16.08 2.18 11.28
CA PHE A 186 -15.45 1.81 10.01
C PHE A 186 -14.15 1.01 10.19
N VAL A 187 -13.27 1.43 11.12
CA VAL A 187 -12.04 0.70 11.42
C VAL A 187 -12.31 -0.60 12.18
N GLU A 188 -13.16 -0.58 13.20
CA GLU A 188 -13.41 -1.74 14.07
C GLU A 188 -14.23 -2.85 13.38
N GLU A 189 -15.05 -2.53 12.37
CA GLU A 189 -15.65 -3.54 11.48
C GLU A 189 -14.59 -4.40 10.79
N GLY A 190 -13.43 -3.80 10.54
CA GLY A 190 -12.25 -4.48 10.03
C GLY A 190 -11.67 -5.55 10.95
N LEU A 191 -12.05 -5.59 12.22
CA LEU A 191 -11.64 -6.65 13.13
C LEU A 191 -12.42 -7.95 12.88
N LEU A 192 -13.65 -7.83 12.37
CA LEU A 192 -14.59 -8.95 12.17
C LEU A 192 -14.42 -9.61 10.79
N ARG A 193 -13.83 -8.90 9.83
CA ARG A 193 -13.62 -9.38 8.46
C ARG A 193 -12.13 -9.43 8.16
N GLU A 194 -11.69 -10.35 7.28
CA GLU A 194 -10.35 -10.25 6.73
C GLU A 194 -10.26 -8.96 5.91
N ILE A 195 -9.55 -7.95 6.44
CA ILE A 195 -9.29 -6.75 5.65
C ILE A 195 -8.17 -7.06 4.68
N GLU A 196 -8.43 -6.73 3.44
CA GLU A 196 -7.47 -6.88 2.38
C GLU A 196 -6.24 -6.00 2.60
N ASN A 197 -5.11 -6.41 2.06
CA ASN A 197 -3.99 -5.50 1.96
C ASN A 197 -4.23 -4.66 0.70
N PRO A 198 -4.41 -3.32 0.78
CA PRO A 198 -4.68 -2.48 -0.38
C PRO A 198 -3.54 -2.56 -1.42
N PHE A 199 -2.35 -3.02 -1.00
CA PHE A 199 -1.19 -3.25 -1.86
C PHE A 199 -1.08 -4.69 -2.40
N ALA A 200 -1.99 -5.61 -2.04
CA ALA A 200 -1.94 -7.01 -2.50
C ALA A 200 -2.01 -7.13 -4.03
N ALA A 201 -2.65 -6.16 -4.66
CA ALA A 201 -2.97 -6.14 -6.07
C ALA A 201 -2.41 -4.89 -6.79
N VAL A 202 -1.63 -4.08 -6.08
CA VAL A 202 -0.86 -2.96 -6.66
C VAL A 202 0.29 -3.55 -7.48
N ARG A 203 0.19 -3.42 -8.80
CA ARG A 203 1.29 -3.72 -9.68
C ARG A 203 2.38 -2.66 -9.53
N TRP A 204 3.65 -3.07 -9.64
CA TRP A 204 4.83 -2.20 -9.54
C TRP A 204 5.13 -1.56 -8.18
N GLN A 205 4.35 -1.85 -7.13
CA GLN A 205 4.57 -1.29 -5.78
C GLN A 205 4.65 0.25 -5.77
N ALA A 206 3.95 0.95 -6.67
CA ALA A 206 4.18 2.38 -6.90
C ALA A 206 3.00 3.30 -6.62
N ALA A 207 1.74 2.85 -6.82
CA ALA A 207 0.56 3.71 -6.65
C ALA A 207 -0.71 2.93 -6.24
N LEU A 208 -1.59 3.57 -5.48
CA LEU A 208 -2.91 3.11 -5.04
C LEU A 208 -3.96 4.13 -5.49
N GLY A 209 -4.77 3.79 -6.48
CA GLY A 209 -5.79 4.65 -7.07
C GLY A 209 -6.48 3.98 -8.26
N ASP A 210 -7.42 4.69 -8.86
CA ASP A 210 -8.13 4.27 -10.06
C ASP A 210 -7.24 4.39 -11.32
N GLU A 211 -7.76 3.93 -12.46
CA GLU A 211 -7.02 3.97 -13.73
C GLU A 211 -6.70 5.37 -14.19
N SER A 212 -7.62 6.32 -14.02
CA SER A 212 -7.42 7.70 -14.44
C SER A 212 -6.24 8.30 -13.68
N PHE A 213 -6.12 7.98 -12.39
CA PHE A 213 -5.01 8.37 -11.53
C PHE A 213 -3.71 7.69 -11.98
N ILE A 214 -3.72 6.37 -12.18
CA ILE A 214 -2.54 5.62 -12.65
C ILE A 214 -2.07 6.14 -14.02
N GLN A 215 -2.99 6.47 -14.92
CA GLN A 215 -2.69 6.98 -16.24
C GLN A 215 -2.10 8.40 -16.18
N LYS A 216 -2.70 9.31 -15.39
CA LYS A 216 -2.13 10.64 -15.11
C LYS A 216 -0.71 10.54 -14.55
N LEU A 217 -0.46 9.59 -13.64
CA LEU A 217 0.88 9.34 -13.12
C LEU A 217 1.85 8.86 -14.21
N ARG A 218 1.42 7.93 -15.07
CA ARG A 218 2.23 7.46 -16.20
C ARG A 218 2.61 8.61 -17.13
N ASP A 219 1.66 9.49 -17.44
CA ASP A 219 1.90 10.60 -18.38
C ASP A 219 2.80 11.67 -17.78
N ARG A 220 2.63 12.01 -16.49
CA ARG A 220 3.56 12.88 -15.75
C ARG A 220 4.98 12.32 -15.75
N VAL A 221 5.13 11.01 -15.53
CA VAL A 221 6.46 10.40 -15.51
C VAL A 221 7.06 10.27 -16.91
N LYS A 222 6.26 10.01 -17.96
CA LYS A 222 6.74 10.07 -19.35
C LYS A 222 7.27 11.46 -19.74
N GLY A 223 6.67 12.53 -19.22
CA GLY A 223 7.19 13.90 -19.39
C GLY A 223 8.59 14.07 -18.79
N LEU A 224 8.85 13.47 -17.62
CA LEU A 224 10.16 13.47 -16.96
C LEU A 224 11.20 12.56 -17.63
N HIS A 225 10.77 11.60 -18.46
CA HIS A 225 11.64 10.65 -19.17
C HIS A 225 12.43 11.27 -20.33
N LYS A 226 12.07 12.46 -20.84
CA LYS A 226 12.84 13.12 -21.91
C LYS A 226 14.27 13.49 -21.47
N GLU A 227 14.53 13.60 -20.17
CA GLU A 227 15.84 14.03 -19.65
C GLU A 227 16.57 13.00 -18.76
N ARG A 228 15.96 11.87 -18.36
CA ARG A 228 16.58 10.95 -17.39
C ARG A 228 16.43 9.48 -17.75
N ARG A 229 17.56 8.81 -17.95
CA ARG A 229 17.67 7.36 -18.16
C ARG A 229 17.25 6.61 -16.87
N GLU A 230 16.43 5.58 -17.08
CA GLU A 230 16.09 4.47 -16.15
C GLU A 230 14.93 4.64 -15.16
N ILE A 231 13.70 4.46 -15.65
CA ILE A 231 12.62 3.83 -14.88
C ILE A 231 12.24 2.49 -15.53
N THR A 232 12.95 1.44 -15.16
CA THR A 232 12.76 0.07 -15.68
C THR A 232 11.35 -0.47 -15.41
N SER A 233 10.72 -0.05 -14.29
CA SER A 233 9.34 -0.40 -13.93
C SER A 233 8.27 0.22 -14.83
N LEU A 234 8.55 1.36 -15.47
CA LEU A 234 7.64 2.00 -16.44
C LEU A 234 7.88 1.55 -17.88
N ARG A 235 9.10 1.14 -18.25
CA ARG A 235 9.36 0.57 -19.59
C ARG A 235 8.55 -0.71 -19.85
N ARG A 236 8.32 -1.55 -18.82
CA ARG A 236 7.45 -2.74 -18.92
C ARG A 236 5.96 -2.43 -19.07
N VAL A 237 5.54 -1.19 -18.86
CA VAL A 237 4.14 -0.75 -19.06
C VAL A 237 3.83 -0.54 -20.56
N ALA A 238 4.85 -0.49 -21.42
CA ALA A 238 4.67 -0.18 -22.83
C ALA A 238 4.20 -1.38 -23.69
N HIS A 239 4.42 -2.62 -23.27
CA HIS A 239 3.90 -3.80 -23.98
C HIS A 239 2.54 -4.21 -23.41
N LYS A 240 1.47 -3.58 -23.91
CA LYS A 240 0.10 -4.01 -23.63
C LYS A 240 -0.18 -5.29 -24.43
N ALA A 241 -0.46 -6.40 -23.73
CA ALA A 241 -1.14 -7.53 -24.34
C ALA A 241 -2.65 -7.42 -24.08
N GLU A 242 -3.44 -7.49 -25.15
CA GLU A 242 -4.90 -7.36 -25.10
C GLU A 242 -5.54 -8.50 -24.28
N PRO A 243 -6.51 -8.23 -23.39
CA PRO A 243 -7.15 -9.24 -22.54
C PRO A 243 -7.71 -10.41 -23.30
N HIS A 244 -8.32 -10.13 -24.46
CA HIS A 244 -8.89 -11.15 -25.31
C HIS A 244 -7.82 -12.14 -25.79
N ALA A 245 -6.64 -11.64 -26.19
CA ALA A 245 -5.54 -12.49 -26.61
C ALA A 245 -5.02 -13.37 -25.45
N ILE A 246 -4.96 -12.82 -24.24
CA ILE A 246 -4.55 -13.56 -23.05
C ILE A 246 -5.57 -14.64 -22.70
N LEU A 247 -6.87 -14.32 -22.73
CA LEU A 247 -7.95 -15.28 -22.50
C LEU A 247 -7.87 -16.45 -23.49
N GLN A 248 -7.68 -16.17 -24.78
CA GLN A 248 -7.54 -17.19 -25.82
C GLN A 248 -6.32 -18.11 -25.56
N ARG A 249 -5.18 -17.55 -25.19
CA ARG A 249 -3.95 -18.33 -24.91
C ARG A 249 -4.10 -19.20 -23.68
N VAL A 250 -4.68 -18.66 -22.60
CA VAL A 250 -4.93 -19.42 -21.37
C VAL A 250 -5.97 -20.51 -21.63
N ALA A 251 -7.04 -20.21 -22.36
CA ALA A 251 -8.06 -21.18 -22.77
C ALA A 251 -7.43 -22.35 -23.55
N LYS A 252 -6.61 -22.05 -24.56
CA LYS A 252 -5.86 -23.05 -25.34
C LYS A 252 -4.97 -23.93 -24.46
N LYS A 253 -4.19 -23.34 -23.54
CA LYS A 253 -3.30 -24.08 -22.65
C LYS A 253 -4.04 -25.02 -21.71
N TYR A 254 -5.20 -24.60 -21.21
CA TYR A 254 -6.01 -25.39 -20.28
C TYR A 254 -7.08 -26.24 -20.98
N LYS A 255 -7.14 -26.25 -22.32
CA LYS A 255 -8.13 -26.96 -23.14
C LYS A 255 -9.58 -26.60 -22.75
N LEU A 256 -9.82 -25.30 -22.58
CA LEU A 256 -11.13 -24.73 -22.23
C LEU A 256 -11.58 -23.75 -23.32
N ASP A 257 -12.86 -23.37 -23.30
CA ASP A 257 -13.36 -22.23 -24.08
C ASP A 257 -13.04 -20.91 -23.36
N ALA A 258 -12.53 -19.93 -24.12
CA ALA A 258 -12.24 -18.59 -23.62
C ALA A 258 -13.49 -17.87 -23.07
N ARG A 259 -14.68 -18.15 -23.61
CA ARG A 259 -15.95 -17.58 -23.10
C ARG A 259 -16.28 -18.09 -21.69
N GLN A 260 -16.08 -19.39 -21.46
CA GLN A 260 -16.27 -20.01 -20.14
C GLN A 260 -15.32 -19.43 -19.08
N LEU A 261 -14.12 -18.96 -19.49
CA LEU A 261 -13.20 -18.27 -18.59
C LEU A 261 -13.69 -16.88 -18.18
N ALA A 262 -14.59 -16.22 -18.90
CA ALA A 262 -15.12 -14.90 -18.55
C ALA A 262 -16.43 -14.99 -17.74
N GLU A 263 -17.22 -16.05 -17.92
CA GLU A 263 -18.56 -16.20 -17.31
C GLU A 263 -18.56 -16.37 -15.78
N ARG A 264 -19.53 -15.75 -15.08
CA ARG A 264 -19.66 -15.89 -13.63
C ARG A 264 -19.93 -17.36 -13.25
N GLY A 265 -19.06 -17.95 -12.44
CA GLY A 265 -19.20 -19.35 -12.01
C GLY A 265 -18.71 -20.40 -13.02
N GLY A 266 -18.00 -19.99 -14.09
CA GLY A 266 -17.49 -20.90 -15.12
C GLY A 266 -16.53 -21.99 -14.61
N ARG A 267 -16.45 -23.10 -15.36
CA ARG A 267 -15.54 -24.23 -15.06
C ARG A 267 -14.07 -23.82 -15.24
N GLY A 268 -13.15 -24.50 -14.54
CA GLY A 268 -11.71 -24.27 -14.71
C GLY A 268 -11.16 -23.10 -13.88
N LEU A 269 -11.53 -23.02 -12.58
CA LEU A 269 -11.11 -21.98 -11.64
C LEU A 269 -9.60 -21.66 -11.67
N ARG A 270 -8.76 -22.68 -11.86
CA ARG A 270 -7.30 -22.50 -11.98
C ARG A 270 -6.92 -21.70 -13.23
N ALA A 271 -7.46 -22.06 -14.39
CA ALA A 271 -7.23 -21.35 -15.65
C ALA A 271 -7.75 -19.92 -15.57
N ARG A 272 -8.92 -19.74 -14.95
CA ARG A 272 -9.54 -18.43 -14.71
C ARG A 272 -8.65 -17.51 -13.90
N ASN A 273 -8.14 -17.99 -12.77
CA ASN A 273 -7.26 -17.18 -11.91
C ASN A 273 -5.90 -16.91 -12.56
N VAL A 274 -5.38 -17.84 -13.38
CA VAL A 274 -4.18 -17.61 -14.20
C VAL A 274 -4.45 -16.53 -15.25
N ALA A 275 -5.59 -16.54 -15.93
CA ALA A 275 -5.97 -15.49 -16.88
C ALA A 275 -6.08 -14.11 -16.20
N MET A 276 -6.74 -14.02 -15.04
CA MET A 276 -6.78 -12.78 -14.24
C MET A 276 -5.37 -12.27 -13.91
N TRP A 277 -4.48 -13.16 -13.47
CA TRP A 277 -3.09 -12.80 -13.17
C TRP A 277 -2.32 -12.36 -14.42
N MET A 278 -2.46 -13.06 -15.55
CA MET A 278 -1.77 -12.70 -16.79
C MET A 278 -2.26 -11.38 -17.36
N ILE A 279 -3.57 -11.11 -17.34
CA ILE A 279 -4.16 -9.81 -17.73
C ILE A 279 -3.65 -8.71 -16.79
N TRP A 280 -3.64 -8.97 -15.48
CA TRP A 280 -3.03 -8.05 -14.53
C TRP A 280 -1.53 -7.82 -14.78
N GLU A 281 -0.78 -8.85 -15.21
CA GLU A 281 0.65 -8.79 -15.54
C GLU A 281 0.93 -8.21 -16.95
N SER A 282 -0.06 -8.06 -17.82
CA SER A 282 0.09 -7.31 -19.08
C SER A 282 -0.04 -5.81 -18.87
N GLY A 283 -0.95 -5.39 -17.98
CA GLY A 283 -0.96 -4.01 -17.42
C GLY A 283 -1.73 -3.02 -18.24
N GLY A 284 -2.51 -3.56 -19.17
CA GLY A 284 -3.56 -2.85 -19.87
C GLY A 284 -4.80 -2.61 -19.00
N GLN A 285 -5.02 -3.40 -17.94
CA GLN A 285 -6.28 -3.42 -17.19
C GLN A 285 -6.09 -3.27 -15.68
N SER A 286 -7.04 -2.60 -15.02
CA SER A 286 -7.16 -2.52 -13.56
C SER A 286 -7.84 -3.76 -12.96
N LEU A 287 -7.84 -3.84 -11.64
CA LEU A 287 -8.55 -4.90 -10.92
C LEU A 287 -10.06 -4.83 -11.11
N ARG A 288 -10.60 -3.63 -11.30
CA ARG A 288 -12.03 -3.42 -11.53
C ARG A 288 -12.41 -3.86 -12.95
N GLU A 289 -11.65 -3.43 -13.96
CA GLU A 289 -11.84 -3.87 -15.35
C GLU A 289 -11.66 -5.38 -15.49
N ILE A 290 -10.67 -5.97 -14.81
CA ILE A 290 -10.53 -7.42 -14.72
C ILE A 290 -11.79 -8.01 -14.04
N GLY A 291 -12.26 -7.43 -12.96
CA GLY A 291 -13.52 -7.83 -12.32
C GLY A 291 -14.70 -7.89 -13.29
N GLU A 292 -14.87 -6.84 -14.09
CA GLU A 292 -15.90 -6.71 -15.12
C GLU A 292 -15.75 -7.76 -16.23
N ILE A 293 -14.53 -7.96 -16.76
CA ILE A 293 -14.20 -9.03 -17.73
C ILE A 293 -14.60 -10.41 -17.20
N PHE A 294 -14.43 -10.64 -15.89
CA PHE A 294 -14.70 -11.93 -15.26
C PHE A 294 -16.07 -11.97 -14.56
N GLY A 295 -17.08 -11.28 -15.10
CA GLY A 295 -18.48 -11.42 -14.67
C GLY A 295 -18.84 -10.62 -13.43
N GLY A 296 -18.24 -9.43 -13.27
CA GLY A 296 -18.54 -8.49 -12.19
C GLY A 296 -17.96 -8.92 -10.84
N ILE A 297 -16.78 -9.53 -10.83
CA ILE A 297 -16.08 -9.87 -9.58
C ILE A 297 -15.58 -8.57 -8.95
N ASP A 298 -15.80 -8.41 -7.65
CA ASP A 298 -15.26 -7.28 -6.89
C ASP A 298 -13.72 -7.17 -7.01
N TYR A 299 -13.20 -5.96 -7.16
CA TYR A 299 -11.79 -5.70 -7.43
C TYR A 299 -10.86 -6.27 -6.34
N ALA A 300 -11.35 -6.31 -5.10
CA ALA A 300 -10.63 -6.83 -3.95
C ALA A 300 -10.50 -8.36 -4.07
N ALA A 301 -11.61 -9.02 -4.42
CA ALA A 301 -11.63 -10.46 -4.71
C ALA A 301 -10.74 -10.85 -5.91
N VAL A 302 -10.69 -10.03 -6.97
CA VAL A 302 -9.75 -10.18 -8.09
C VAL A 302 -8.30 -10.11 -7.57
N GLY A 303 -7.98 -9.12 -6.74
CA GLY A 303 -6.67 -8.95 -6.12
C GLY A 303 -6.22 -10.16 -5.30
N GLN A 304 -7.12 -10.76 -4.50
CA GLN A 304 -6.83 -11.98 -3.74
C GLN A 304 -6.55 -13.18 -4.64
N ARG A 305 -7.35 -13.38 -5.70
CA ARG A 305 -7.16 -14.48 -6.65
C ARG A 305 -5.79 -14.37 -7.34
N ILE A 306 -5.45 -13.18 -7.83
CA ILE A 306 -4.14 -12.91 -8.44
C ILE A 306 -3.00 -13.20 -7.46
N ARG A 307 -3.09 -12.69 -6.22
CA ARG A 307 -2.09 -12.94 -5.17
C ARG A 307 -1.91 -14.43 -4.88
N ARG A 308 -3.01 -15.16 -4.65
CA ARG A 308 -2.98 -16.60 -4.34
C ARG A 308 -2.39 -17.39 -5.49
N THR A 309 -2.80 -17.09 -6.71
CA THR A 309 -2.25 -17.72 -7.92
C THR A 309 -0.78 -17.43 -8.07
N ARG A 310 -0.33 -16.19 -7.92
CA ARG A 310 1.09 -15.84 -8.01
C ARG A 310 1.95 -16.58 -6.96
N LEU A 311 1.45 -16.78 -5.75
CA LEU A 311 2.15 -17.53 -4.70
C LEU A 311 2.29 -19.03 -5.00
N GLN A 312 1.49 -19.57 -5.93
CA GLN A 312 1.62 -20.98 -6.37
C GLN A 312 2.79 -21.20 -7.33
N TYR A 313 3.35 -20.15 -7.92
CA TYR A 313 4.46 -20.24 -8.87
C TYR A 313 5.75 -19.67 -8.26
N ASN A 314 6.85 -20.43 -8.32
CA ASN A 314 8.17 -19.89 -8.02
C ASN A 314 8.61 -18.89 -9.10
N SER A 315 9.66 -18.11 -8.85
CA SER A 315 10.06 -17.01 -9.74
C SER A 315 10.38 -17.48 -11.18
N LYS A 316 10.96 -18.67 -11.34
CA LYS A 316 11.33 -19.22 -12.66
C LYS A 316 10.10 -19.70 -13.42
N ALA A 317 9.20 -20.42 -12.75
CA ALA A 317 7.94 -20.89 -13.32
C ALA A 317 7.00 -19.73 -13.67
N ALA A 318 6.99 -18.68 -12.85
CA ALA A 318 6.21 -17.48 -13.13
C ALA A 318 6.72 -16.76 -14.38
N HIS A 319 8.04 -16.64 -14.54
CA HIS A 319 8.63 -15.99 -15.72
C HIS A 319 8.28 -16.73 -17.01
N LYS A 320 8.49 -18.05 -17.03
CA LYS A 320 8.16 -18.91 -18.17
C LYS A 320 6.68 -18.81 -18.55
N LEU A 321 5.79 -18.79 -17.55
CA LEU A 321 4.36 -18.68 -17.80
C LEU A 321 3.96 -17.31 -18.39
N ILE A 322 4.58 -16.23 -17.91
CA ILE A 322 4.32 -14.88 -18.42
C ILE A 322 4.79 -14.77 -19.88
N GLU A 323 5.98 -15.27 -20.19
CA GLU A 323 6.56 -15.29 -21.53
C GLU A 323 5.65 -16.05 -22.51
N GLU A 324 5.25 -17.29 -22.15
CA GLU A 324 4.34 -18.12 -22.96
C GLU A 324 2.98 -17.47 -23.24
N MET A 325 2.45 -16.68 -22.30
CA MET A 325 1.09 -16.14 -22.37
C MET A 325 1.04 -14.70 -22.90
N SER A 326 2.13 -13.94 -22.81
CA SER A 326 2.14 -12.50 -23.12
C SER A 326 2.71 -12.16 -24.49
N ASN A 327 3.51 -13.04 -25.11
CA ASN A 327 4.32 -12.73 -26.31
C ASN A 327 5.09 -11.39 -26.14
N VAL A 328 5.98 -11.35 -25.15
CA VAL A 328 7.07 -10.36 -25.05
C VAL A 328 8.38 -11.08 -25.20
#